data_AF-A0A6A5VGS3-F1
#
_entry.id   AF-A0A6A5VGS3-F1
#
_cell.length_a   1.000
_cell.length_b   1.000
_cell.length_c   1.000
_cell.angle_alpha   90.00
_cell.angle_beta   90.00
_cell.angle_gamma   90.00
#
_symmetry.space_group_name_H-M   'P 1'
#
loop_
_entity.id
_entity.type
_entity.pdbx_description
1 polymer ?
#
loop_
_entity_poly.entity_id
_entity_poly.type
_entity_poly.pdbx_seq_one_letter_code
_entity_poly.pdbx_strand_id
1 'polypeptide(L)'
;WWTRIWVVQETVFPPTVTIVCGTVSAPWNMLSRAASQFQQHRRVCCAKAVRNIRRDYTNMLPDGRLWNTGSTQMKDTSLLSPLRRFRNRNTTDPRDKVYTLLSLVITKHKISQ
;
A
#
# COMPACT_ATOMS: atom_id res chain seq x y z
N TRP A 1 8.35 8.38 -7.56
CA TRP A 1 8.77 7.22 -6.75
C TRP A 1 7.57 6.35 -6.36
N TRP A 2 6.60 6.86 -5.58
CA TRP A 2 5.41 6.14 -5.08
C TRP A 2 4.58 5.33 -6.07
N THR A 3 4.60 5.67 -7.37
CA THR A 3 3.81 4.96 -8.38
C THR A 3 4.44 3.64 -8.82
N ARG A 4 5.72 3.38 -8.53
CA ARG A 4 6.44 2.18 -8.96
C ARG A 4 5.99 0.96 -8.16
N ILE A 5 5.95 -0.20 -8.80
CA ILE A 5 5.56 -1.46 -8.15
C ILE A 5 6.56 -1.89 -7.05
N TRP A 6 7.85 -1.60 -7.24
CA TRP A 6 8.94 -1.91 -6.31
C TRP A 6 8.76 -1.28 -4.91
N VAL A 7 8.08 -0.13 -4.82
CA VAL A 7 7.78 0.52 -3.52
C VAL A 7 6.93 -0.38 -2.61
N VAL A 8 6.14 -1.29 -3.19
CA VAL A 8 5.36 -2.25 -2.40
C VAL A 8 6.29 -3.25 -1.71
N GLN A 9 7.33 -3.71 -2.40
CA GLN A 9 8.34 -4.61 -1.80
C GLN A 9 9.16 -3.88 -0.73
N GLU A 10 9.66 -2.70 -1.05
CA GLU A 10 10.47 -1.87 -0.15
C GLU A 10 9.73 -1.52 1.15
N THR A 11 8.41 -1.49 1.11
CA THR A 11 7.61 -1.22 2.30
C THR A 11 7.23 -2.51 3.02
N VAL A 12 6.89 -3.59 2.32
CA VAL A 12 6.36 -4.83 2.95
C VAL A 12 7.42 -5.77 3.49
N PHE A 13 8.59 -5.89 2.85
CA PHE A 13 9.61 -6.86 3.27
C PHE A 13 10.41 -6.45 4.51
N PRO A 14 10.79 -5.18 4.72
CA PRO A 14 11.55 -4.81 5.90
C PRO A 14 10.73 -4.93 7.19
N PRO A 15 11.36 -5.32 8.31
CA PRO A 15 10.68 -5.42 9.60
C PRO A 15 10.24 -4.06 10.14
N THR A 16 10.97 -2.99 9.79
CA THR A 16 10.65 -1.61 10.15
C THR A 16 10.91 -0.71 8.94
N VAL A 17 10.05 0.29 8.76
CA VAL A 17 10.13 1.24 7.63
C VAL A 17 9.96 2.65 8.16
N THR A 18 10.89 3.52 7.76
CA THR A 18 10.87 4.95 8.05
C THR A 18 10.84 5.72 6.75
N ILE A 19 9.90 6.65 6.65
CA ILE A 19 9.75 7.53 5.51
C ILE A 19 10.55 8.79 5.77
N VAL A 20 11.38 9.19 4.82
CA VAL A 20 12.17 10.43 4.89
C VAL A 20 11.76 11.34 3.75
N CYS A 21 11.47 12.61 4.07
CA CYS A 21 11.10 13.66 3.14
C CYS A 21 11.87 14.94 3.53
N GLY A 22 13.01 15.17 2.88
CA GLY A 22 13.91 16.27 3.25
C GLY A 22 14.40 16.10 4.69
N THR A 23 14.10 17.08 5.54
CA THR A 23 14.46 17.08 6.98
C THR A 23 13.44 16.38 7.87
N VAL A 24 12.32 15.90 7.31
CA VAL A 24 11.24 15.26 8.06
C VAL A 24 11.34 13.75 7.89
N SER A 25 11.31 13.03 9.01
CA SER A 25 11.17 11.58 9.03
C SER A 25 9.94 11.15 9.82
N ALA A 26 9.24 10.12 9.36
CA ALA A 26 8.09 9.56 10.05
C ALA A 26 8.06 8.03 9.93
N PRO A 27 7.62 7.30 10.96
CA PRO A 27 7.47 5.86 10.87
C PRO A 27 6.33 5.48 9.92
N TRP A 28 6.49 4.37 9.20
CA TRP A 28 5.55 3.94 8.17
C TRP A 28 4.12 3.73 8.68
N ASN A 29 3.98 3.25 9.92
CA ASN A 29 2.69 3.04 10.57
C ASN A 29 1.88 4.36 10.73
N MET A 30 2.56 5.49 10.92
CA MET A 30 1.92 6.80 10.99
C MET A 30 1.29 7.15 9.63
N LEU A 31 2.05 6.96 8.54
CA LEU A 31 1.53 7.24 7.19
C LEU A 31 0.42 6.25 6.80
N SER A 32 0.56 4.96 7.12
CA SER A 32 -0.46 3.96 6.80
C SER A 32 -1.77 4.19 7.56
N ARG A 33 -1.70 4.63 8.82
CA ARG A 33 -2.87 5.04 9.60
C ARG A 33 -3.52 6.29 9.01
N ALA A 34 -2.72 7.31 8.70
CA ALA A 34 -3.23 8.54 8.06
C ALA A 34 -3.90 8.24 6.72
N ALA A 35 -3.33 7.35 5.90
CA ALA A 35 -3.90 6.90 4.65
C ALA A 35 -5.25 6.19 4.82
N SER A 36 -5.36 5.28 5.79
CA SER A 36 -6.64 4.61 6.11
C SER A 36 -7.72 5.58 6.53
N GLN A 37 -7.39 6.49 7.46
CA GLN A 37 -8.32 7.51 7.94
C GLN A 37 -8.74 8.45 6.81
N PHE A 38 -7.79 8.87 5.96
CA PHE A 38 -8.09 9.68 4.79
C PHE A 38 -9.09 8.99 3.85
N GLN A 39 -8.96 7.69 3.59
CA GLN A 39 -9.91 6.95 2.75
C GLN A 39 -11.32 6.90 3.35
N GLN A 40 -11.42 6.75 4.67
CA GLN A 40 -12.69 6.77 5.40
C GLN A 40 -13.32 8.17 5.36
N HIS A 41 -12.58 9.20 5.76
CA HIS A 41 -13.05 10.58 5.82
C HIS A 41 -13.46 11.10 4.43
N ARG A 42 -12.73 10.74 3.36
CA ARG A 42 -13.10 11.09 1.98
C ARG A 42 -14.48 10.57 1.59
N ARG A 43 -14.90 9.42 2.12
CA ARG A 43 -16.17 8.76 1.78
C ARG A 43 -17.32 9.17 2.69
N VAL A 44 -17.03 9.48 3.97
CA VAL A 44 -18.07 9.64 4.99
C VAL A 44 -18.38 11.11 5.29
N CYS A 45 -17.39 11.93 5.68
CA CYS A 45 -17.67 13.25 6.25
C CYS A 45 -16.88 14.42 5.62
N CYS A 46 -15.74 14.17 4.98
CA CYS A 46 -14.82 15.21 4.51
C CYS A 46 -14.71 15.29 2.98
N ALA A 47 -15.67 14.75 2.23
CA ALA A 47 -15.61 14.69 0.76
C ALA A 47 -15.33 16.05 0.10
N LYS A 48 -15.92 17.14 0.63
CA LYS A 48 -15.70 18.52 0.14
C LYS A 48 -14.29 19.02 0.44
N ALA A 49 -13.79 18.83 1.66
CA ALA A 49 -12.43 19.23 2.04
C ALA A 49 -11.37 18.46 1.24
N VAL A 50 -11.63 17.18 0.96
CA VAL A 50 -10.71 16.31 0.23
C VAL A 50 -10.71 16.56 -1.29
N ARG A 51 -11.75 17.19 -1.87
CA ARG A 51 -11.78 17.52 -3.31
C ARG A 51 -10.62 18.41 -3.76
N ASN A 52 -10.10 19.25 -2.86
CA ASN A 52 -8.99 20.16 -3.15
C ASN A 52 -7.62 19.45 -3.09
N ILE A 53 -7.57 18.20 -2.61
CA ILE A 53 -6.35 17.41 -2.61
C ILE A 53 -6.21 16.77 -3.99
N ARG A 54 -5.10 17.08 -4.66
CA ARG A 54 -4.79 16.56 -6.00
C ARG A 54 -4.88 15.03 -6.01
N ARG A 55 -5.63 14.47 -6.96
CA ARG A 55 -5.88 13.01 -7.09
C ARG A 55 -4.58 12.20 -7.10
N ASP A 56 -3.52 12.77 -7.64
CA ASP A 56 -2.19 12.16 -7.73
C ASP A 56 -1.67 11.71 -6.36
N TYR A 57 -1.95 12.46 -5.29
CA TYR A 57 -1.56 12.11 -3.92
C TYR A 57 -2.34 10.91 -3.38
N THR A 58 -3.57 10.69 -3.84
CA THR A 58 -4.37 9.55 -3.38
C THR A 58 -3.85 8.21 -3.90
N ASN A 59 -3.13 8.22 -5.03
CA ASN A 59 -2.41 7.05 -5.54
C ASN A 59 -1.07 6.81 -4.81
N MET A 60 -0.54 7.83 -4.13
CA MET A 60 0.68 7.71 -3.31
C MET A 60 0.39 7.08 -1.94
N LEU A 61 -0.84 7.18 -1.45
CA LEU A 61 -1.21 6.69 -0.13
C LEU A 61 -1.04 5.16 -0.07
N PRO A 62 -0.28 4.65 0.91
CA PRO A 62 -0.23 3.23 1.14
C PRO A 62 -1.60 2.72 1.52
N ASP A 63 -1.97 1.57 0.97
CA ASP A 63 -3.23 0.96 1.35
C ASP A 63 -3.07 0.38 2.75
N GLY A 64 -3.63 1.07 3.75
CA GLY A 64 -3.49 0.67 5.14
C GLY A 64 -4.09 -0.70 5.47
N ARG A 65 -4.88 -1.31 4.57
CA ARG A 65 -5.30 -2.72 4.73
C ARG A 65 -4.16 -3.72 4.49
N LEU A 66 -3.01 -3.31 3.96
CA LEU A 66 -1.81 -4.16 3.91
C LEU A 66 -1.17 -4.32 5.28
N TRP A 67 -1.34 -3.33 6.16
CA TRP A 67 -0.60 -3.16 7.41
C TRP A 67 -1.45 -3.22 8.67
N ASN A 68 -2.78 -3.19 8.55
CA ASN A 68 -3.68 -3.64 9.61
C ASN A 68 -3.60 -5.18 9.68
N THR A 69 -2.45 -5.70 10.12
CA THR A 69 -2.20 -7.09 10.50
C THR A 69 -2.93 -7.47 11.80
N GLY A 70 -4.21 -7.13 11.85
CA GLY A 70 -5.14 -7.54 12.89
C GLY A 70 -6.56 -7.77 12.38
N SER A 71 -6.92 -7.33 11.15
CA SER A 71 -8.34 -7.34 10.76
C SER A 71 -8.63 -7.39 9.26
N THR A 72 -7.77 -8.00 8.45
CA THR A 72 -8.26 -8.54 7.17
C THR A 72 -7.44 -9.75 6.77
N GLN A 73 -7.87 -10.92 7.25
CA GLN A 73 -7.65 -12.18 6.57
C GLN A 73 -8.02 -11.96 5.10
N MET A 74 -7.01 -11.91 4.22
CA MET A 74 -7.28 -12.00 2.78
C MET A 74 -7.82 -13.41 2.57
N LYS A 75 -9.15 -13.56 2.66
CA LYS A 75 -9.85 -14.83 2.44
C LYS A 75 -9.60 -15.38 1.04
N ASP A 76 -9.14 -14.56 0.11
CA ASP A 76 -8.62 -14.99 -1.19
C ASP A 76 -7.09 -14.95 -1.21
N THR A 77 -6.49 -16.13 -1.12
CA THR A 77 -5.09 -16.45 -1.44
C THR A 77 -4.78 -16.36 -2.94
N SER A 78 -5.75 -15.92 -3.75
CA SER A 78 -5.59 -15.77 -5.19
C SER A 78 -4.74 -14.56 -5.56
N LEU A 79 -3.75 -14.77 -6.43
CA LEU A 79 -2.88 -13.75 -7.04
C LEU A 79 -3.68 -12.61 -7.72
N LEU A 80 -4.93 -12.89 -8.12
CA LEU A 80 -5.81 -11.92 -8.76
C LEU A 80 -6.17 -10.72 -7.87
N SER A 81 -6.29 -10.92 -6.55
CA SER A 81 -6.62 -9.83 -5.62
C SER A 81 -5.49 -8.80 -5.52
N PRO A 82 -4.23 -9.19 -5.26
CA PRO A 82 -3.07 -8.30 -5.38
C PRO A 82 -2.94 -7.67 -6.77
N LEU A 83 -3.11 -8.44 -7.86
CA LEU A 83 -3.01 -7.91 -9.23
C LEU A 83 -4.01 -6.79 -9.52
N ARG A 84 -5.27 -6.98 -9.12
CA ARG A 84 -6.31 -5.95 -9.30
C ARG A 84 -5.99 -4.71 -8.48
N ARG A 85 -5.47 -4.90 -7.27
CA ARG A 85 -5.17 -3.82 -6.33
C ARG A 85 -3.97 -2.96 -6.75
N PHE A 86 -2.92 -3.58 -7.27
CA PHE A 86 -1.70 -2.88 -7.70
C PHE A 86 -1.65 -2.66 -9.22
N ARG A 87 -2.77 -2.85 -9.93
CA ARG A 87 -2.85 -2.68 -11.39
C ARG A 87 -2.31 -1.34 -11.87
N ASN A 88 -2.61 -0.26 -11.13
CA ASN A 88 -2.23 1.11 -11.44
C ASN A 88 -0.77 1.47 -11.10
N ARG A 89 0.03 0.52 -10.58
CA ARG A 89 1.46 0.75 -10.32
C ARG A 89 2.25 0.62 -11.62
N ASN A 90 3.22 1.50 -11.79
CA ASN A 90 4.12 1.53 -12.94
C ASN A 90 5.21 0.47 -12.77
N THR A 91 5.61 -0.12 -13.89
CA THR A 91 6.72 -1.06 -13.96
C THR A 91 7.44 -0.87 -15.29
N THR A 92 8.75 -1.06 -15.29
CA THR A 92 9.56 -0.98 -16.52
C THR A 92 9.49 -2.32 -17.25
N ASP A 93 9.71 -3.43 -16.55
CA ASP A 93 9.43 -4.77 -17.06
C ASP A 93 8.06 -5.25 -16.52
N PRO A 94 7.11 -5.68 -17.36
CA PRO A 94 5.85 -6.25 -16.90
C PRO A 94 6.01 -7.47 -15.97
N ARG A 95 7.11 -8.22 -16.07
CA ARG A 95 7.42 -9.38 -15.21
C ARG A 95 7.65 -8.97 -13.76
N ASP A 96 8.25 -7.81 -13.51
CA ASP A 96 8.49 -7.29 -12.15
C ASP A 96 7.20 -7.18 -11.35
N LYS A 97 6.10 -6.84 -12.04
CA LYS A 97 4.78 -6.77 -11.41
C LYS A 97 4.29 -8.15 -10.97
N VAL A 98 4.53 -9.20 -11.75
CA VAL A 98 4.16 -10.57 -11.38
C VAL A 98 5.04 -11.06 -10.22
N TYR A 99 6.36 -10.91 -10.32
CA TYR A 99 7.28 -11.35 -9.27
C TYR A 99 7.04 -10.61 -7.95
N THR A 100 6.84 -9.30 -8.00
CA THR A 100 6.51 -8.51 -6.80
C THR A 100 5.30 -9.07 -6.07
N LEU A 101 4.23 -9.33 -6.80
CA LEU A 101 2.98 -9.78 -6.20
C LEU A 101 3.03 -11.24 -5.76
N LEU A 102 3.74 -12.09 -6.51
CA LEU A 102 3.96 -13.48 -6.15
C LEU A 102 4.70 -13.59 -4.82
N SER A 103 5.78 -12.81 -4.65
CA SER A 103 6.53 -12.79 -3.38
C SER A 103 5.66 -12.34 -2.21
N LEU A 104 4.73 -11.39 -2.39
CA LEU A 104 3.80 -10.98 -1.34
C LEU A 104 2.83 -12.09 -0.91
N VAL A 105 2.33 -12.89 -1.86
CA VAL A 105 1.44 -14.03 -1.56
C VAL A 105 2.21 -15.14 -0.84
N ILE A 106 3.41 -15.48 -1.33
CA ILE A 106 4.26 -16.51 -0.75
C ILE A 106 4.67 -16.16 0.69
N THR A 107 5.09 -14.91 0.94
CA THR A 107 5.52 -14.49 2.28
C THR A 107 4.38 -14.53 3.29
N LYS A 108 3.14 -14.23 2.89
CA LYS A 108 1.99 -14.37 3.79
C LYS A 108 1.65 -15.83 4.12
N HIS A 109 1.85 -16.75 3.18
CA HIS A 109 1.70 -18.18 3.45
C HIS A 109 2.69 -18.69 4.51
N LYS A 110 3.93 -18.19 4.51
CA LYS A 110 4.95 -18.56 5.51
C LYS A 110 4.69 -17.99 6.90
N ILE A 111 3.89 -16.93 7.04
CA ILE A 111 3.54 -16.32 8.34
C ILE A 111 2.27 -16.97 8.94
N SER A 112 1.54 -17.77 8.15
CA SER A 112 0.30 -18.45 8.56
C SER A 112 0.50 -19.94 8.95
N GLN A 113 1.74 -20.42 8.93
CA GLN A 113 2.15 -21.70 9.52
C GLN A 113 3.05 -21.43 10.72
#